data_AF-K9CJE4-F1
#
_entry.id   AF-K9CJE4-F1
#
_cell.length_a   1.000
_cell.length_b   1.000
_cell.length_c   1.000
_cell.angle_alpha   90.00
_cell.angle_beta   90.00
_cell.angle_gamma   90.00
#
_symmetry.space_group_name_H-M   'P 1'
#
loop_
_entity.id
_entity.type
_entity.pdbx_description
1 polymer ?
#
loop_
_entity_poly.entity_id
_entity_poly.type
_entity_poly.pdbx_seq_one_letter_code
_entity_poly.pdbx_strand_id
1 'polypeptide(L)'
;MRMRRLPVRRFLLAVFVLLAGLGVCEAAEDMQFVDADDDTGYYVDAATIVRVSDAERDAVIAVVKISENRRYLYRTRFNREKNTYQFFSAQVEVYDTKEVLRTLPGMDVPQPYTPSSPMRSIVDFIEEFLTAKQQSTK
;
A
#
# COMPACT_ATOMS: atom_id res chain seq x y z
N MET A 1 52.84 -25.03 -22.07
CA MET A 1 51.64 -24.64 -21.29
C MET A 1 51.17 -23.26 -21.73
N ARG A 2 50.08 -23.17 -22.49
CA ARG A 2 49.52 -21.89 -22.98
C ARG A 2 48.39 -21.48 -22.01
N MET A 3 48.64 -20.52 -21.13
CA MET A 3 47.60 -19.98 -20.24
C MET A 3 46.57 -19.23 -21.09
N ARG A 4 45.37 -19.80 -21.22
CA ARG A 4 44.17 -19.12 -21.72
C ARG A 4 43.80 -18.02 -20.73
N ARG A 5 44.10 -16.76 -21.05
CA ARG A 5 43.54 -15.62 -20.35
C ARG A 5 42.07 -15.48 -20.79
N LEU A 6 41.15 -15.92 -19.95
CA LEU A 6 39.71 -15.68 -20.13
C LEU A 6 39.45 -14.16 -20.10
N PRO A 7 38.61 -13.61 -20.99
CA PRO A 7 38.41 -12.16 -21.08
C PRO A 7 37.54 -11.66 -19.91
N VAL A 8 38.19 -11.20 -18.85
CA VAL A 8 37.59 -10.57 -17.64
C VAL A 8 36.55 -9.49 -18.00
N ARG A 9 36.73 -8.81 -19.15
CA ARG A 9 35.82 -7.77 -19.66
C ARG A 9 34.41 -8.25 -20.01
N ARG A 10 34.24 -9.51 -20.44
CA ARG A 10 32.92 -10.07 -20.77
C ARG A 10 32.12 -10.48 -19.53
N PHE A 11 32.83 -10.86 -18.46
CA PHE A 11 32.20 -11.19 -17.18
C PHE A 11 31.66 -9.95 -16.46
N LEU A 12 32.40 -8.84 -16.48
CA LEU A 12 31.97 -7.57 -15.89
C LEU A 12 30.71 -6.98 -16.55
N LEU A 13 30.57 -7.12 -17.88
CA LEU A 13 29.41 -6.63 -18.60
C LEU A 13 28.14 -7.46 -18.32
N ALA A 14 28.30 -8.78 -18.13
CA ALA A 14 27.19 -9.66 -17.75
C ALA A 14 26.67 -9.38 -16.33
N VAL A 15 27.56 -9.04 -15.39
CA VAL A 15 27.17 -8.68 -14.00
C VAL A 15 26.42 -7.34 -13.96
N PHE A 16 26.81 -6.35 -14.78
CA PHE A 16 26.09 -5.07 -14.85
C PHE A 16 24.68 -5.20 -15.44
N VAL A 17 24.50 -6.06 -16.45
CA VAL A 17 23.18 -6.35 -17.04
C VAL A 17 22.30 -7.14 -16.07
N LEU A 18 22.89 -8.03 -15.26
CA LEU A 18 22.14 -8.80 -14.25
C LEU A 18 21.66 -7.91 -13.08
N LEU A 19 22.45 -6.91 -12.68
CA LEU A 19 22.08 -5.96 -11.62
C LEU A 19 21.01 -4.96 -12.06
N ALA A 20 20.98 -4.57 -13.34
CA ALA A 20 19.96 -3.68 -13.89
C ALA A 20 18.58 -4.37 -14.07
N GLY A 21 18.54 -5.70 -14.10
CA GLY A 21 17.30 -6.48 -14.23
C GLY A 21 16.54 -6.72 -12.92
N LEU A 22 17.11 -6.33 -11.77
CA LEU A 22 16.47 -6.39 -10.45
C LEU A 22 15.74 -5.09 -10.11
N GLY A 23 15.37 -4.29 -11.11
CA GLY A 23 14.34 -3.26 -10.94
C GLY A 23 13.09 -3.96 -10.44
N VAL A 24 12.84 -3.85 -9.13
CA VAL A 24 11.65 -4.36 -8.47
C VAL A 24 10.48 -3.84 -9.31
N CYS A 25 9.77 -4.75 -9.97
CA CYS A 25 8.50 -4.43 -10.56
C CYS A 25 7.59 -4.16 -9.36
N GLU A 26 7.60 -2.92 -8.85
CA GLU A 26 6.60 -2.49 -7.89
C GLU A 26 5.28 -2.60 -8.63
N ALA A 27 4.42 -3.50 -8.16
CA ALA A 27 3.05 -3.54 -8.63
C ALA A 27 2.51 -2.11 -8.54
N ALA A 28 1.99 -1.59 -9.65
CA ALA A 28 1.51 -0.22 -9.69
C ALA A 28 0.42 -0.06 -8.61
N GLU A 29 0.65 0.84 -7.66
CA GLU A 29 -0.36 1.23 -6.67
C GLU A 29 -1.61 1.74 -7.41
N ASP A 30 -2.79 1.31 -7.01
CA ASP A 30 -4.08 1.81 -7.52
C ASP A 30 -4.75 2.69 -6.46
N MET A 31 -4.11 3.81 -6.15
CA MET A 31 -4.54 4.74 -5.10
C MET A 31 -5.80 5.50 -5.54
N GLN A 32 -6.94 5.12 -4.97
CA GLN A 32 -8.24 5.75 -5.17
C GLN A 32 -8.53 6.72 -4.03
N PHE A 33 -8.92 7.95 -4.37
CA PHE A 33 -9.32 8.96 -3.39
C PHE A 33 -10.65 8.56 -2.74
N VAL A 34 -10.76 8.74 -1.43
CA VAL A 34 -11.96 8.41 -0.65
C VAL A 34 -12.54 9.62 0.05
N ASP A 35 -11.73 10.32 0.83
CA ASP A 35 -12.20 11.40 1.70
C ASP A 35 -11.05 12.40 1.97
N ALA A 36 -11.39 13.57 2.51
CA ALA A 36 -10.42 14.54 2.98
C ALA A 36 -10.91 15.27 4.23
N ASP A 37 -9.97 15.58 5.11
CA ASP A 37 -10.19 16.47 6.26
C ASP A 37 -9.06 17.50 6.28
N ASP A 38 -9.41 18.77 6.18
CA ASP A 38 -8.48 19.90 5.97
C ASP A 38 -7.45 19.63 4.84
N ASP A 39 -6.17 19.55 5.18
CA ASP A 39 -5.05 19.32 4.28
C ASP A 39 -4.62 17.83 4.21
N THR A 40 -5.45 16.96 4.79
CA THR A 40 -5.23 15.52 4.88
C THR A 40 -6.17 14.77 3.95
N GLY A 41 -5.62 14.11 2.93
CA GLY A 41 -6.36 13.23 2.03
C GLY A 41 -6.27 11.75 2.44
N TYR A 42 -7.36 11.03 2.27
CA TYR A 42 -7.48 9.60 2.55
C TYR A 42 -7.71 8.83 1.25
N TYR A 43 -6.87 7.83 1.03
CA TYR A 43 -6.86 7.03 -0.19
C TYR A 43 -6.82 5.54 0.16
N VAL A 44 -7.38 4.72 -0.71
CA VAL A 44 -7.32 3.26 -0.64
C VAL A 44 -6.58 2.75 -1.85
N ASP A 45 -5.58 1.88 -1.66
CA ASP A 45 -4.98 1.16 -2.77
C ASP A 45 -5.92 0.01 -3.18
N ALA A 46 -6.69 0.23 -4.22
CA ALA A 46 -7.73 -0.68 -4.68
C ALA A 46 -7.17 -2.04 -5.16
N ALA A 47 -5.90 -2.07 -5.59
CA ALA A 47 -5.22 -3.31 -5.97
C ALA A 47 -4.96 -4.23 -4.77
N THR A 48 -4.95 -3.68 -3.55
CA THR A 48 -4.65 -4.42 -2.31
C THR A 48 -5.89 -4.87 -1.54
N ILE A 49 -7.09 -4.55 -2.02
CA ILE A 49 -8.34 -4.92 -1.34
C ILE A 49 -8.54 -6.44 -1.43
N VAL A 50 -8.60 -7.09 -0.26
CA VAL A 50 -8.82 -8.54 -0.13
C VAL A 50 -9.99 -8.80 0.82
N ARG A 51 -10.91 -9.69 0.41
CA ARG A 51 -11.94 -10.24 1.31
C ARG A 51 -11.30 -11.34 2.16
N VAL A 52 -11.22 -11.13 3.47
CA VAL A 52 -10.68 -12.10 4.44
C VAL A 52 -11.78 -13.04 4.94
N SER A 53 -12.96 -12.49 5.20
CA SER A 53 -14.18 -13.21 5.60
C SER A 53 -15.40 -12.46 5.09
N ASP A 54 -16.62 -12.79 5.53
CA ASP A 54 -17.81 -12.02 5.16
C ASP A 54 -17.76 -10.58 5.71
N ALA A 55 -17.24 -10.42 6.94
CA ALA A 55 -17.18 -9.14 7.65
C ALA A 55 -15.84 -8.40 7.56
N GLU A 56 -14.76 -9.11 7.19
CA GLU A 56 -13.39 -8.57 7.24
C GLU A 56 -12.79 -8.31 5.86
N ARG A 57 -12.09 -7.17 5.76
CA ARG A 57 -11.38 -6.72 4.57
C ARG A 57 -9.97 -6.30 4.93
N ASP A 58 -8.99 -6.74 4.16
CA ASP A 58 -7.64 -6.18 4.21
C ASP A 58 -7.48 -5.17 3.07
N ALA A 59 -6.81 -4.06 3.34
CA ALA A 59 -6.45 -3.06 2.34
C ALA A 59 -5.24 -2.23 2.81
N VAL A 60 -4.51 -1.65 1.87
CA VAL A 60 -3.54 -0.58 2.14
C VAL A 60 -4.25 0.76 2.03
N ILE A 61 -4.11 1.57 3.08
CA ILE A 61 -4.66 2.92 3.17
C ILE A 61 -3.52 3.92 3.12
N ALA A 62 -3.62 4.92 2.27
CA ALA A 62 -2.70 6.06 2.29
C ALA A 62 -3.38 7.27 2.94
N VAL A 63 -2.74 7.82 3.97
CA VAL A 63 -3.10 9.12 4.53
C VAL A 63 -2.03 10.11 4.09
N VAL A 64 -2.42 11.10 3.30
CA VAL A 64 -1.53 12.09 2.71
C VAL A 64 -1.74 13.42 3.40
N LYS A 65 -0.70 13.93 4.05
CA LYS A 65 -0.67 15.27 4.62
C LYS A 65 0.14 16.17 3.70
N ILE A 66 -0.54 16.99 2.92
CA ILE A 66 0.10 17.76 1.84
C ILE A 66 1.02 18.83 2.43
N SER A 67 0.59 19.53 3.48
CA SER A 67 1.38 20.58 4.14
C SER A 67 2.71 20.08 4.71
N GLU A 68 2.78 18.80 5.06
CA GLU A 68 3.95 18.15 5.64
C GLU A 68 4.82 17.44 4.58
N ASN A 69 4.39 17.39 3.31
CA ASN A 69 4.95 16.50 2.28
C ASN A 69 5.11 15.06 2.80
N ARG A 70 4.06 14.56 3.46
CA ARG A 70 4.06 13.28 4.17
C ARG A 70 2.98 12.36 3.65
N ARG A 71 3.37 11.10 3.42
CA ARG A 71 2.47 10.00 3.10
C ARG A 71 2.62 8.90 4.15
N TYR A 72 1.51 8.45 4.70
CA TYR A 72 1.46 7.32 5.64
C TYR A 72 0.71 6.17 4.98
N LEU A 73 1.40 5.06 4.75
CA LEU A 73 0.81 3.83 4.23
C LEU A 73 0.52 2.87 5.38
N TYR A 74 -0.73 2.49 5.55
CA TYR A 74 -1.17 1.57 6.59
C TYR A 74 -1.67 0.27 5.98
N ARG A 75 -1.04 -0.86 6.31
CA ARG A 75 -1.63 -2.18 6.05
C ARG A 75 -2.69 -2.42 7.11
N THR A 76 -3.94 -2.49 6.68
CA THR A 76 -5.09 -2.37 7.58
C THR A 76 -6.05 -3.53 7.39
N ARG A 77 -6.58 -4.06 8.49
CA ARG A 77 -7.77 -4.89 8.50
C ARG A 77 -8.95 -4.10 9.03
N PHE A 78 -10.04 -4.12 8.30
CA PHE A 78 -11.32 -3.59 8.75
C PHE A 78 -12.27 -4.72 9.09
N ASN A 79 -13.06 -4.54 10.14
CA ASN A 79 -14.22 -5.36 10.46
C ASN A 79 -15.46 -4.46 10.45
N ARG A 80 -16.32 -4.64 9.44
CA ARG A 80 -17.47 -3.76 9.24
C ARG A 80 -18.53 -3.96 10.32
N GLU A 81 -18.81 -5.20 10.71
CA GLU A 81 -19.85 -5.52 11.70
C GLU A 81 -19.53 -4.95 13.07
N LYS A 82 -18.25 -4.98 13.46
CA LYS A 82 -17.78 -4.46 14.76
C LYS A 82 -17.44 -2.98 14.74
N ASN A 83 -17.44 -2.34 13.56
CA ASN A 83 -16.94 -0.99 13.34
C ASN A 83 -15.51 -0.80 13.88
N THR A 84 -14.61 -1.74 13.58
CA THR A 84 -13.22 -1.68 14.02
C THR A 84 -12.22 -1.76 12.87
N TYR A 85 -11.02 -1.24 13.12
CA TYR A 85 -9.87 -1.36 12.24
C TYR A 85 -8.61 -1.74 13.01
N GLN A 86 -7.66 -2.41 12.37
CA GLN A 86 -6.36 -2.74 12.94
C GLN A 86 -5.26 -2.47 11.92
N PHE A 87 -4.28 -1.64 12.28
CA PHE A 87 -3.06 -1.49 11.49
C PHE A 87 -2.12 -2.63 11.84
N PHE A 88 -1.63 -3.36 10.85
CA PHE A 88 -0.58 -4.38 11.04
C PHE A 88 0.82 -3.80 10.87
N SER A 89 0.93 -2.73 10.10
CA SER A 89 2.17 -1.96 9.92
C SER A 89 1.86 -0.58 9.37
N ALA A 90 2.73 0.38 9.64
CA ALA A 90 2.71 1.67 8.97
C ALA A 90 4.07 1.98 8.33
N GLN A 91 4.05 2.64 7.18
CA GLN A 91 5.23 3.16 6.50
C GLN A 91 5.03 4.65 6.27
N VAL A 92 6.02 5.45 6.69
CA VAL A 92 6.03 6.90 6.53
C VAL A 92 6.99 7.25 5.42
N GLU A 93 6.51 8.02 4.47
CA GLU A 93 7.23 8.40 3.26
C GLU A 93 7.16 9.91 3.03
N VAL A 94 8.12 10.42 2.27
CA VAL A 94 7.96 11.71 1.59
C VAL A 94 6.90 11.54 0.51
N TYR A 95 5.88 12.39 0.48
CA TYR A 95 4.77 12.24 -0.48
C TYR A 95 5.25 12.36 -1.94
N ASP A 96 6.07 13.37 -2.24
CA ASP A 96 6.54 13.64 -3.61
C ASP A 96 7.49 12.57 -4.16
N THR A 97 8.43 12.09 -3.33
CA THR A 97 9.51 11.19 -3.77
C THR A 97 9.27 9.73 -3.43
N LYS A 98 8.27 9.43 -2.59
CA LYS A 98 8.03 8.11 -1.99
C LYS A 98 9.22 7.54 -1.21
N GLU A 99 10.20 8.38 -0.86
CA GLU A 99 11.33 7.95 -0.04
C GLU A 99 10.83 7.51 1.34
N VAL A 100 11.17 6.28 1.73
CA VAL A 100 10.79 5.70 3.01
C VAL A 100 11.62 6.31 4.13
N LEU A 101 10.94 6.95 5.08
CA LEU A 101 11.56 7.63 6.21
C LEU A 101 11.54 6.78 7.47
N ARG A 102 10.45 6.04 7.67
CA ARG A 102 10.27 5.19 8.85
C ARG A 102 9.25 4.10 8.60
N THR A 103 9.52 2.92 9.14
CA THR A 103 8.52 1.85 9.28
C THR A 103 8.18 1.69 10.75
N LEU A 104 6.90 1.51 11.04
CA LEU A 104 6.35 1.34 12.39
C LEU A 104 5.61 0.00 12.49
N PRO A 105 5.71 -0.68 13.64
CA PRO A 105 4.83 -1.80 13.91
C PRO A 105 3.36 -1.33 13.96
N GLY A 106 2.46 -2.28 13.73
CA GLY A 106 1.02 -2.07 13.85
C GLY A 106 0.52 -1.93 15.28
N MET A 107 -0.80 -1.97 15.43
CA MET A 107 -1.52 -2.01 16.70
C MET A 107 -1.71 -3.46 17.14
N ASP A 108 -1.58 -3.72 18.45
CA ASP A 108 -1.78 -5.06 19.00
C ASP A 108 -3.25 -5.48 19.00
N VAL A 109 -4.16 -4.52 19.11
CA VAL A 109 -5.61 -4.75 19.19
C VAL A 109 -6.38 -3.88 18.20
N PRO A 110 -7.51 -4.37 17.65
CA PRO A 110 -8.41 -3.55 16.84
C PRO A 110 -8.95 -2.34 17.60
N GLN A 111 -9.03 -1.20 16.91
CA GLN A 111 -9.57 0.05 17.43
C GLN A 111 -10.95 0.33 16.83
N PRO A 112 -11.90 0.89 17.60
CA PRO A 112 -13.18 1.31 17.06
C PRO A 112 -13.02 2.54 16.17
N TYR A 113 -13.88 2.67 15.16
CA TYR A 113 -14.05 3.90 14.40
C TYR A 113 -15.48 4.43 14.54
N THR A 114 -15.64 5.75 14.52
CA THR A 114 -16.95 6.40 14.60
C THR A 114 -17.54 6.61 13.20
N PRO A 115 -18.87 6.78 13.08
CA PRO A 115 -19.51 7.08 11.81
C PRO A 115 -19.02 8.36 11.12
N SER A 116 -18.50 9.32 11.90
CA SER A 116 -17.98 10.60 11.40
C SER A 116 -16.48 10.56 11.07
N SER A 117 -15.82 9.43 11.29
CA SER A 117 -14.38 9.31 11.04
C SER A 117 -14.12 8.96 9.57
N PRO A 118 -12.99 9.40 8.97
CA PRO A 118 -12.61 9.02 7.61
C PRO A 118 -12.48 7.50 7.41
N MET A 119 -12.26 6.72 8.48
CA MET A 119 -12.25 5.26 8.42
C MET A 119 -13.61 4.70 8.02
N ARG A 120 -14.71 5.37 8.36
CA ARG A 120 -16.04 4.96 7.92
C ARG A 120 -16.19 5.11 6.41
N SER A 121 -15.78 6.25 5.85
CA SER A 121 -15.78 6.51 4.40
C SER A 121 -14.94 5.48 3.64
N ILE A 122 -13.77 5.10 4.18
CA ILE A 122 -12.92 4.03 3.63
C ILE A 122 -13.63 2.69 3.59
N VAL A 123 -14.31 2.29 4.67
CA VAL A 123 -15.02 1.02 4.72
C VAL A 123 -16.18 1.00 3.72
N ASP A 124 -16.94 2.08 3.63
CA ASP A 124 -18.05 2.17 2.68
C ASP A 124 -17.53 2.14 1.22
N PHE A 125 -16.44 2.87 0.91
CA PHE A 125 -15.77 2.80 -0.40
C PHE A 125 -15.32 1.38 -0.76
N ILE A 126 -14.67 0.66 0.16
CA ILE A 126 -14.18 -0.71 -0.08
C ILE A 126 -15.35 -1.64 -0.46
N GLU A 127 -16.48 -1.52 0.23
CA GLU A 127 -17.64 -2.39 0.00
C GLU A 127 -18.34 -2.05 -1.33
N GLU A 128 -18.43 -0.76 -1.68
CA GLU A 128 -18.91 -0.31 -2.98
C GLU A 128 -18.01 -0.81 -4.12
N PHE A 129 -16.69 -0.66 -3.97
CA PHE A 129 -15.69 -1.13 -4.93
C PHE A 129 -15.82 -2.64 -5.18
N LEU A 130 -15.92 -3.43 -4.09
CA LEU A 130 -16.06 -4.87 -4.20
C LEU A 130 -17.39 -5.29 -4.82
N THR A 131 -18.46 -4.54 -4.58
CA THR A 131 -19.78 -4.79 -5.19
C THR A 131 -19.74 -4.51 -6.69
N ALA A 132 -19.15 -3.38 -7.10
CA ALA A 132 -18.98 -3.01 -8.50
C ALA A 132 -18.12 -4.03 -9.26
N LYS A 133 -17.01 -4.49 -8.66
CA LYS A 133 -16.13 -5.52 -9.24
C LYS A 133 -16.84 -6.86 -9.44
N GLN A 134 -17.75 -7.24 -8.54
CA GLN A 134 -18.56 -8.45 -8.72
C GLN A 134 -19.55 -8.32 -9.88
N GLN A 135 -20.14 -7.14 -10.08
CA GLN A 135 -21.05 -6.89 -11.19
C GLN A 135 -20.34 -6.88 -12.54
N SER A 136 -19.11 -6.37 -12.62
CA SER A 136 -18.33 -6.37 -13.88
C SER A 136 -17.78 -7.74 -14.28
N THR A 137 -17.78 -8.71 -13.35
CA THR A 137 -17.25 -10.06 -13.58
C THR A 137 -18.35 -11.07 -13.95
N LYS A 138 -19.63 -10.67 -13.84
CA LYS A 138 -20.79 -11.46 -14.29
C LYS A 138 -21.13 -11.11 -15.74
#